data_AF-A0A3N5U3S8-F1
#
_entry.id   AF-A0A3N5U3S8-F1
#
_cell.length_a   1.000
_cell.length_b   1.000
_cell.length_c   1.000
_cell.angle_alpha   90.00
_cell.angle_beta   90.00
_cell.angle_gamma   90.00
#
_symmetry.space_group_name_H-M   'P 1'
#
loop_
_entity.id
_entity.type
_entity.pdbx_description
1 polymer ?
#
loop_
_entity_poly.entity_id
_entity_poly.type
_entity_poly.pdbx_seq_one_letter_code
_entity_poly.pdbx_strand_id
1 'polypeptide(L)'
;MNKKTSPVPATVILAAAAAMLVATVTILPLRPIPRTTALNAAIFLCLAAYSAFLARSSGRSLRALFSPLFMLAAVMAAAGSVTGFVVPAAAGMSWIRSGICFPGPLPRRVCAEAITCAAGLALVRLLQPPGPYGLPLSIWMFGLIQALYFVVIDAESIGQTEPPIREKIEEAHCRADVLLREQKLERAFEKLGLP
;
A
#
# COMPACT_ATOMS: atom_id res chain seq x y z
N MET A 1 5.06 -17.57 -15.47
CA MET A 1 3.63 -17.34 -15.13
C MET A 1 3.55 -16.75 -13.73
N ASN A 2 3.72 -15.43 -13.60
CA ASN A 2 3.75 -14.75 -12.30
C ASN A 2 2.31 -14.59 -11.79
N LYS A 3 1.91 -15.39 -10.80
CA LYS A 3 0.62 -15.18 -10.10
C LYS A 3 0.71 -13.82 -9.41
N LYS A 4 0.07 -12.80 -9.99
CA LYS A 4 -0.20 -11.53 -9.29
C LYS A 4 -1.10 -11.88 -8.11
N THR A 5 -0.54 -12.02 -6.91
CA THR A 5 -1.32 -12.15 -5.69
C THR A 5 -2.16 -10.89 -5.56
N SER A 6 -3.48 -11.05 -5.50
CA SER A 6 -4.40 -9.92 -5.28
C SER A 6 -4.01 -9.23 -3.96
N PRO A 7 -3.94 -7.88 -3.92
CA PRO A 7 -3.50 -7.13 -2.75
C PRO A 7 -4.43 -7.30 -1.54
N VAL A 8 -5.70 -7.65 -1.78
CA VAL A 8 -6.73 -7.86 -0.76
C VAL A 8 -6.42 -9.08 0.14
N PRO A 9 -6.35 -10.33 -0.36
CA PRO A 9 -6.06 -11.49 0.49
C PRO A 9 -4.70 -11.40 1.19
N ALA A 10 -3.70 -10.79 0.55
CA ALA A 10 -2.39 -10.60 1.16
C ALA A 10 -2.42 -9.60 2.34
N THR A 11 -3.17 -8.51 2.21
CA THR A 11 -3.38 -7.55 3.32
C THR A 11 -4.11 -8.20 4.48
N VAL A 12 -5.12 -9.03 4.19
CA VAL A 12 -5.85 -9.81 5.20
C VAL A 12 -4.89 -10.80 5.90
N ILE A 13 -4.09 -11.58 5.17
CA ILE A 13 -3.14 -12.51 5.78
C ILE A 13 -2.11 -11.78 6.67
N LEU A 14 -1.59 -10.65 6.21
CA LEU A 14 -0.63 -9.83 6.96
C LEU A 14 -1.26 -9.24 8.23
N ALA A 15 -2.51 -8.79 8.16
CA ALA A 15 -3.25 -8.32 9.34
C ALA A 15 -3.43 -9.44 10.37
N ALA A 16 -3.68 -10.68 9.94
CA ALA A 16 -3.90 -11.83 10.81
C ALA A 16 -2.59 -12.19 11.51
N ALA A 17 -1.50 -12.25 10.74
CA ALA A 17 -0.16 -12.47 11.27
C ALA A 17 0.23 -11.39 12.28
N ALA A 18 -0.09 -10.13 12.01
CA ALA A 18 0.17 -9.02 12.93
C ALA A 18 -0.62 -9.14 14.24
N ALA A 19 -1.90 -9.48 14.17
CA ALA A 19 -2.72 -9.72 15.36
C ALA A 19 -2.19 -10.89 16.19
N MET A 20 -1.78 -11.99 15.55
CA MET A 20 -1.19 -13.15 16.22
C MET A 20 0.16 -12.83 16.87
N LEU A 21 1.02 -12.06 16.19
CA LEU A 21 2.30 -11.63 16.76
C LEU A 21 2.08 -10.77 18.00
N VAL A 22 1.15 -9.82 17.93
CA VAL A 22 0.83 -8.95 19.05
C VAL A 22 0.17 -9.72 20.19
N ALA A 23 -0.70 -10.68 19.91
CA ALA A 23 -1.25 -11.58 20.92
C ALA A 23 -0.16 -12.42 21.61
N THR A 24 0.84 -12.87 20.85
CA THR A 24 1.97 -13.61 21.41
C THR A 24 2.78 -12.71 22.34
N VAL A 25 3.05 -11.47 21.95
CA VAL A 25 3.78 -10.49 22.78
C VAL A 25 2.99 -10.07 24.01
N THR A 26 1.65 -10.03 23.95
CA THR A 26 0.84 -9.72 25.14
C THR A 26 0.80 -10.88 26.14
N ILE A 27 0.81 -12.12 25.67
CA ILE A 27 0.66 -13.32 26.52
C ILE A 27 2.01 -13.82 27.06
N LEU A 28 3.09 -13.69 26.29
CA LEU A 28 4.39 -14.27 26.65
C LEU A 28 5.13 -13.42 27.69
N PRO A 29 5.67 -14.01 28.77
CA PRO A 29 6.49 -13.29 29.75
C PRO A 29 7.88 -12.98 29.18
N LEU A 30 8.00 -11.83 28.50
CA LEU A 30 9.27 -11.32 27.99
C LEU A 30 10.10 -10.75 29.16
N ARG A 31 10.85 -11.63 29.83
CA ARG A 31 11.50 -11.37 31.12
C ARG A 31 12.57 -10.25 31.15
N PRO A 32 13.19 -9.80 30.04
CA PRO A 32 14.07 -8.63 30.09
C PRO A 32 13.53 -7.36 29.41
N ILE A 33 12.42 -7.41 28.65
CA ILE A 33 11.99 -6.29 27.79
C ILE A 33 10.74 -5.62 28.38
N PRO A 34 10.70 -4.29 28.54
CA PRO A 34 9.48 -3.59 28.90
C PRO A 34 8.36 -3.91 27.91
N ARG A 35 7.19 -4.28 28.42
CA ARG A 35 6.05 -4.72 27.57
C ARG A 35 5.67 -3.68 26.52
N THR A 36 5.77 -2.39 26.85
CA THR A 36 5.53 -1.27 25.93
C THR A 36 6.51 -1.28 24.75
N THR A 37 7.80 -1.48 25.02
CA THR A 37 8.85 -1.61 24.00
C THR A 37 8.61 -2.82 23.11
N ALA A 38 8.27 -3.98 23.70
CA ALA A 38 7.99 -5.19 22.94
C ALA A 38 6.78 -5.02 22.00
N LEU A 39 5.71 -4.38 22.47
CA LEU A 39 4.52 -4.09 21.67
C LEU A 39 4.82 -3.10 20.54
N ASN A 40 5.53 -2.01 20.83
CA ASN A 40 5.92 -1.03 19.81
C ASN A 40 6.81 -1.67 18.74
N ALA A 41 7.77 -2.51 19.15
CA ALA A 41 8.61 -3.26 18.22
C ALA A 41 7.80 -4.24 17.35
N ALA A 42 6.83 -4.96 17.92
CA ALA A 42 5.94 -5.83 17.16
C ALA A 42 5.13 -5.06 16.12
N ILE A 43 4.52 -3.94 16.51
CA ILE A 43 3.76 -3.06 15.61
C ILE A 43 4.67 -2.52 14.49
N PHE A 44 5.88 -2.07 14.85
CA PHE A 44 6.86 -1.59 13.88
C PHE A 44 7.25 -2.68 12.87
N LEU A 45 7.55 -3.90 13.33
CA LEU A 45 7.91 -5.02 12.46
C LEU A 45 6.77 -5.42 11.53
N CYS A 46 5.53 -5.48 12.03
CA CYS A 46 4.35 -5.73 11.20
C CYS A 46 4.19 -4.66 10.13
N LEU A 47 4.38 -3.39 10.48
CA LEU A 47 4.29 -2.29 9.54
C LEU A 47 5.42 -2.33 8.50
N ALA A 48 6.64 -2.65 8.92
CA ALA A 48 7.78 -2.81 8.03
C ALA A 48 7.53 -3.95 7.03
N ALA A 49 7.06 -5.11 7.50
CA ALA A 49 6.70 -6.23 6.64
C ALA A 49 5.58 -5.86 5.65
N TYR A 50 4.55 -5.18 6.13
CA TYR A 50 3.44 -4.71 5.29
C TYR A 50 3.90 -3.69 4.25
N SER A 51 4.73 -2.72 4.63
CA SER A 51 5.30 -1.72 3.71
C SER A 51 6.16 -2.34 2.62
N ALA A 52 6.97 -3.34 2.96
CA ALA A 52 7.78 -4.08 2.02
C ALA A 52 6.90 -4.86 1.03
N PHE A 53 5.83 -5.48 1.52
CA PHE A 53 4.83 -6.12 0.67
C PHE A 53 4.19 -5.11 -0.31
N LEU A 54 3.76 -3.94 0.18
CA LEU A 54 3.17 -2.88 -0.65
C LEU A 54 4.14 -2.34 -1.70
N ALA A 55 5.40 -2.11 -1.34
CA ALA A 55 6.41 -1.66 -2.30
C ALA A 55 6.64 -2.70 -3.40
N ARG A 56 6.68 -4.00 -3.05
CA ARG A 56 6.85 -5.07 -4.03
C ARG A 56 5.63 -5.23 -4.93
N SER A 57 4.41 -5.13 -4.39
CA SER A 57 3.19 -5.24 -5.18
C SER A 57 2.97 -4.04 -6.12
N SER A 58 3.44 -2.85 -5.73
CA SER A 58 3.41 -1.64 -6.55
C SER A 58 4.60 -1.48 -7.52
N GLY A 59 5.56 -2.40 -7.51
CA GLY A 59 6.76 -2.31 -8.33
C GLY A 59 7.74 -1.20 -7.91
N ARG A 60 7.63 -0.69 -6.67
CA ARG A 60 8.48 0.36 -6.12
C ARG A 60 9.71 -0.21 -5.43
N SER A 61 10.77 0.58 -5.39
CA SER A 61 12.03 0.18 -4.75
C SER A 61 11.89 0.13 -3.23
N LEU A 62 12.39 -0.93 -2.60
CA LEU A 62 12.42 -1.04 -1.14
C LEU A 62 13.25 0.08 -0.49
N ARG A 63 14.20 0.69 -1.22
CA ARG A 63 14.99 1.82 -0.74
C ARG A 63 14.14 3.03 -0.41
N ALA A 64 13.04 3.26 -1.14
CA ALA A 64 12.13 4.37 -0.86
C ALA A 64 11.47 4.26 0.53
N LEU A 65 11.36 3.03 1.06
CA LEU A 65 10.82 2.78 2.41
C LEU A 65 11.79 3.16 3.53
N PHE A 66 13.09 3.33 3.22
CA PHE A 66 14.09 3.60 4.25
C PHE A 66 13.79 4.88 5.02
N SER A 67 13.42 5.96 4.32
CA SER A 67 13.08 7.24 4.95
C SER A 67 11.92 7.14 5.95
N PRO A 68 10.72 6.65 5.57
CA PRO A 68 9.61 6.55 6.52
C PRO A 68 9.88 5.52 7.63
N LEU A 69 10.54 4.39 7.34
CA LEU A 69 10.86 3.38 8.37
C LEU A 69 11.91 3.88 9.36
N PHE A 70 12.92 4.61 8.89
CA PHE A 70 13.94 5.21 9.77
C PHE A 70 13.32 6.27 10.69
N MET A 71 12.48 7.14 10.14
CA MET A 71 11.76 8.14 10.93
C MET A 71 10.87 7.46 11.99
N LEU A 72 10.16 6.40 11.60
CA LEU A 72 9.30 5.67 12.53
C LEU A 72 10.11 4.92 13.60
N ALA A 73 11.29 4.40 13.28
CA ALA A 73 12.19 3.79 14.26
C ALA A 73 12.68 4.82 15.31
N ALA A 74 12.98 6.05 14.87
CA ALA A 74 13.31 7.13 15.80
C ALA A 74 12.13 7.48 16.72
N VAL A 75 10.92 7.55 16.18
CA VAL A 75 9.70 7.76 16.98
C VAL A 75 9.47 6.61 17.96
N MET A 76 9.70 5.36 17.54
CA MET A 76 9.61 4.19 18.41
C MET A 76 10.56 4.30 19.61
N ALA A 77 11.80 4.75 19.38
CA ALA A 77 12.79 4.94 20.44
C ALA A 77 12.40 6.07 21.42
N ALA A 78 11.72 7.11 20.93
CA ALA A 78 11.23 8.22 21.75
C ALA A 78 9.86 7.96 22.39
N ALA A 79 9.12 6.96 21.92
CA ALA A 79 7.75 6.71 22.35
C ALA A 79 7.72 6.10 23.76
N GLY A 80 7.34 6.91 24.75
CA GLY A 80 7.12 6.46 26.13
C GLY A 80 5.84 5.62 26.33
N SER A 81 4.99 5.47 25.30
CA SER A 81 3.74 4.72 25.39
C SER A 81 3.37 4.04 24.06
N VAL A 82 2.49 3.05 24.11
CA VAL A 82 1.97 2.36 22.91
C VAL A 82 1.15 3.32 22.06
N THR A 83 0.29 4.11 22.69
CA THR A 83 -0.54 5.10 21.98
C THR A 83 0.29 6.18 21.30
N GLY A 84 1.37 6.63 21.96
CA GLY A 84 2.32 7.59 21.39
C GLY A 84 3.03 7.08 20.14
N PHE A 85 3.10 5.75 19.95
CA PHE A 85 3.67 5.14 18.76
C PHE A 85 2.63 4.79 17.68
N VAL A 86 1.43 4.34 18.07
CA VAL A 86 0.38 3.90 17.13
C VAL A 86 -0.06 5.02 16.19
N VAL A 87 -0.20 6.25 16.69
CA VAL A 87 -0.65 7.38 15.85
C VAL A 87 0.41 7.72 14.78
N PRO A 88 1.69 7.91 15.11
CA PRO A 88 2.76 8.05 14.11
C PRO A 88 2.90 6.84 13.18
N ALA A 89 2.69 5.61 13.67
CA ALA A 89 2.74 4.42 12.83
C ALA A 89 1.62 4.41 11.77
N ALA A 90 0.42 4.83 12.15
CA ALA A 90 -0.71 4.97 11.23
C ALA A 90 -0.43 6.05 10.16
N ALA A 91 0.11 7.20 10.56
CA ALA A 91 0.55 8.25 9.63
C ALA A 91 1.69 7.79 8.71
N GLY A 92 2.65 7.02 9.24
CA GLY A 92 3.74 6.43 8.46
C GLY A 92 3.22 5.43 7.42
N MET A 93 2.23 4.60 7.78
CA MET A 93 1.56 3.70 6.83
C MET A 93 0.91 4.49 5.69
N SER A 94 0.20 5.55 6.06
CA SER A 94 -0.49 6.45 5.14
C SER A 94 0.53 7.05 4.16
N TRP A 95 1.62 7.62 4.65
CA TRP A 95 2.71 8.11 3.80
C TRP A 95 3.25 7.02 2.86
N ILE A 96 3.60 5.84 3.37
CA ILE A 96 4.17 4.75 2.53
C ILE A 96 3.23 4.35 1.39
N ARG A 97 1.95 4.11 1.72
CA ARG A 97 0.99 3.62 0.74
C ARG A 97 0.75 4.64 -0.35
N SER A 98 0.58 5.87 0.07
CA SER A 98 0.02 6.92 -0.75
C SER A 98 1.12 7.72 -1.44
N GLY A 99 2.25 7.93 -0.75
CA GLY A 99 3.37 8.73 -1.21
C GLY A 99 4.40 7.95 -2.01
N ILE A 100 4.50 6.64 -1.76
CA ILE A 100 5.50 5.79 -2.40
C ILE A 100 4.83 4.78 -3.31
N CYS A 101 3.90 3.98 -2.78
CA CYS A 101 3.37 2.80 -3.48
C CYS A 101 2.34 3.15 -4.57
N PHE A 102 1.40 4.07 -4.28
CA PHE A 102 0.30 4.41 -5.17
C PHE A 102 0.15 5.93 -5.34
N PRO A 103 1.06 6.57 -6.10
CA PRO A 103 0.92 7.99 -6.40
C PRO A 103 -0.31 8.23 -7.31
N GLY A 104 -1.20 9.11 -6.88
CA GLY A 104 -2.41 9.50 -7.61
C GLY A 104 -2.82 10.95 -7.26
N PRO A 105 -3.97 11.45 -7.77
CA PRO A 105 -4.41 12.82 -7.54
C PRO A 105 -4.56 13.11 -6.03
N LEU A 106 -3.83 14.14 -5.58
CA LEU A 106 -3.70 14.56 -4.17
C LEU A 106 -5.03 14.60 -3.38
N PRO A 107 -6.13 15.22 -3.86
CA PRO A 107 -7.34 15.35 -3.04
C PRO A 107 -8.02 14.00 -2.78
N ARG A 108 -8.11 13.12 -3.79
CA ARG A 108 -8.71 11.78 -3.64
C ARG A 108 -7.89 10.92 -2.70
N ARG A 109 -6.57 11.05 -2.79
CA ARG A 109 -5.61 10.37 -1.93
C ARG A 109 -5.77 10.78 -0.47
N VAL A 110 -5.77 12.09 -0.18
CA VAL A 110 -5.92 12.62 1.18
C VAL A 110 -7.27 12.24 1.77
N CYS A 111 -8.37 12.31 1.00
CA CYS A 111 -9.68 11.89 1.48
C CYS A 111 -9.73 10.39 1.81
N ALA A 112 -9.27 9.53 0.90
CA ALA A 112 -9.32 8.08 1.14
C ALA A 112 -8.44 7.67 2.33
N GLU A 113 -7.27 8.29 2.49
CA GLU A 113 -6.38 8.07 3.63
C GLU A 113 -6.98 8.60 4.93
N ALA A 114 -7.51 9.82 4.92
CA ALA A 114 -8.14 10.41 6.10
C ALA A 114 -9.32 9.55 6.56
N ILE A 115 -10.16 9.08 5.62
CA ILE A 115 -11.30 8.23 5.92
C ILE A 115 -10.83 6.88 6.45
N THR A 116 -9.96 6.13 5.75
CA THR A 116 -9.60 4.78 6.20
C THR A 116 -8.71 4.78 7.44
N CYS A 117 -7.84 5.77 7.60
CA CYS A 117 -6.96 5.89 8.76
C CYS A 117 -7.74 6.39 9.99
N ALA A 118 -8.57 7.44 9.84
CA ALA A 118 -9.39 7.94 10.95
C ALA A 118 -10.49 6.95 11.33
N ALA A 119 -11.19 6.36 10.36
CA ALA A 119 -12.18 5.30 10.64
C ALA A 119 -11.50 4.09 11.28
N GLY A 120 -10.32 3.69 10.80
CA GLY A 120 -9.50 2.64 11.41
C GLY A 120 -9.20 2.92 12.88
N LEU A 121 -8.62 4.08 13.17
CA LEU A 121 -8.27 4.46 14.55
C LEU A 121 -9.50 4.64 15.44
N ALA A 122 -10.58 5.23 14.92
CA ALA A 122 -11.84 5.40 15.65
C ALA A 122 -12.46 4.04 15.98
N LEU A 123 -12.53 3.12 15.01
CA LEU A 123 -13.06 1.77 15.21
C LEU A 123 -12.23 1.01 16.24
N VAL A 124 -10.90 1.12 16.16
CA VAL A 124 -9.97 0.58 17.16
C VAL A 124 -10.28 1.11 18.55
N ARG A 125 -10.58 2.40 18.72
CA ARG A 125 -10.89 2.97 20.05
C ARG A 125 -12.28 2.60 20.55
N LEU A 126 -13.27 2.55 19.67
CA LEU A 126 -14.66 2.32 20.04
C LEU A 126 -14.96 0.83 20.30
N LEU A 127 -14.29 -0.08 19.57
CA LEU A 127 -14.51 -1.52 19.65
C LEU A 127 -13.40 -2.26 20.39
N GLN A 128 -12.51 -1.59 21.12
CA GLN A 128 -11.49 -2.28 21.92
C GLN A 128 -12.15 -2.92 23.15
N PRO A 129 -12.36 -4.24 23.21
CA PRO A 129 -12.86 -4.86 24.42
C PRO A 129 -11.82 -4.70 25.54
N PRO A 130 -12.25 -4.44 26.79
CA PRO A 130 -11.35 -4.47 27.93
C PRO A 130 -10.80 -5.88 28.10
N GLY A 131 -9.47 -6.02 28.19
CA GLY A 131 -8.79 -7.29 28.40
C GLY A 131 -7.60 -7.55 27.48
N PRO A 132 -6.99 -8.75 27.56
CA PRO A 132 -5.74 -9.08 26.87
C PRO A 132 -5.89 -9.18 25.34
N TYR A 133 -7.13 -9.34 24.85
CA TYR A 133 -7.46 -9.49 23.43
C TYR A 133 -7.82 -8.18 22.72
N GLY A 134 -7.99 -7.07 23.46
CA GLY A 134 -8.42 -5.81 22.87
C GLY A 134 -7.44 -5.27 21.83
N LEU A 135 -6.14 -5.32 22.14
CA LEU A 135 -5.10 -4.82 21.24
C LEU A 135 -4.92 -5.70 19.98
N PRO A 136 -4.79 -7.04 20.07
CA PRO A 136 -4.79 -7.91 18.89
C PRO A 136 -6.02 -7.74 17.99
N LEU A 137 -7.23 -7.68 18.59
CA LEU A 137 -8.47 -7.50 17.83
C LEU A 137 -8.51 -6.15 17.13
N SER A 138 -8.03 -5.10 17.79
CA SER A 138 -7.95 -3.77 17.18
C SER A 138 -7.01 -3.73 15.96
N ILE A 139 -5.86 -4.41 16.03
CA ILE A 139 -4.91 -4.49 14.91
C ILE A 139 -5.51 -5.27 13.75
N TRP A 140 -6.25 -6.34 14.05
CA TRP A 140 -7.00 -7.09 13.06
C TRP A 140 -8.05 -6.23 12.35
N MET A 141 -8.90 -5.53 13.11
CA MET A 141 -9.92 -4.62 12.56
C MET A 141 -9.33 -3.50 11.72
N PHE A 142 -8.23 -2.89 12.19
CA PHE A 142 -7.51 -1.87 11.43
C PHE A 142 -7.01 -2.44 10.09
N GLY A 143 -6.42 -3.63 10.09
CA GLY A 143 -5.96 -4.31 8.88
C GLY A 143 -7.09 -4.64 7.90
N LEU A 144 -8.28 -5.02 8.38
CA LEU A 144 -9.46 -5.23 7.52
C LEU A 144 -9.93 -3.94 6.86
N ILE A 145 -9.95 -2.82 7.59
CA ILE A 145 -10.28 -1.50 7.01
C ILE A 145 -9.25 -1.12 5.94
N GLN A 146 -7.96 -1.42 6.16
CA GLN A 146 -6.93 -1.20 5.14
C GLN A 146 -7.10 -2.12 3.92
N ALA A 147 -7.59 -3.35 4.10
CA ALA A 147 -7.92 -4.23 2.98
C ALA A 147 -9.10 -3.71 2.15
N LEU A 148 -10.11 -3.11 2.82
CA LEU A 148 -11.27 -2.51 2.16
C LEU A 148 -10.89 -1.36 1.23
N TYR A 149 -9.83 -0.61 1.54
CA TYR A 149 -9.31 0.42 0.63
C TYR A 149 -9.00 -0.13 -0.76
N PHE A 150 -8.37 -1.31 -0.85
CA PHE A 150 -8.04 -1.92 -2.14
C PHE A 150 -9.29 -2.35 -2.89
N VAL A 151 -10.33 -2.81 -2.19
CA VAL A 151 -11.61 -3.13 -2.83
C VAL A 151 -12.25 -1.88 -3.44
N VAL A 152 -12.26 -0.76 -2.71
CA VAL A 152 -12.85 0.49 -3.19
C VAL A 152 -12.04 1.08 -4.36
N ILE A 153 -10.72 1.13 -4.23
CA ILE A 153 -9.83 1.69 -5.26
C ILE A 153 -9.80 0.80 -6.52
N ASP A 154 -9.72 -0.53 -6.38
CA ASP A 154 -9.73 -1.46 -7.53
C ASP A 154 -11.10 -1.45 -8.23
N ALA A 155 -12.21 -1.36 -7.50
CA ALA A 155 -13.56 -1.24 -8.09
C ALA A 155 -13.71 0.04 -8.93
N GLU A 156 -13.15 1.16 -8.47
CA GLU A 156 -13.17 2.42 -9.23
C GLU A 156 -12.17 2.41 -10.40
N SER A 157 -11.04 1.70 -10.28
CA SER A 157 -10.08 1.49 -11.38
C SER A 157 -10.72 0.73 -12.54
N ILE A 158 -11.51 -0.30 -12.27
CA ILE A 158 -12.25 -1.04 -13.31
C ILE A 158 -13.24 -0.12 -14.03
N GLY A 159 -13.82 0.87 -13.34
CA GLY A 159 -14.69 1.90 -13.94
C GLY A 159 -13.96 2.98 -14.75
N GLN A 160 -12.64 3.12 -14.59
CA GLN A 160 -11.82 4.10 -15.33
C GLN A 160 -10.90 3.48 -16.40
N THR A 161 -10.90 2.15 -16.56
CA THR A 161 -10.03 1.44 -17.52
C THR A 161 -10.66 1.34 -18.91
N GLU A 162 -11.42 2.35 -19.33
CA GLU A 162 -11.46 2.69 -20.75
C GLU A 162 -10.52 3.87 -20.93
N PRO A 163 -9.35 3.71 -21.59
CA PRO A 163 -8.57 4.87 -21.98
C PRO A 163 -9.50 5.77 -22.81
N PRO A 164 -9.45 7.10 -22.62
CA PRO A 164 -10.30 8.01 -23.34
C PRO A 164 -10.16 7.67 -24.82
N ILE A 165 -11.29 7.46 -25.51
CA ILE A 165 -11.35 7.06 -26.93
C ILE A 165 -10.35 7.84 -27.80
N ARG A 166 -10.06 9.08 -27.41
CA ARG A 166 -9.04 9.98 -27.96
C ARG A 166 -7.61 9.42 -27.99
N GLU A 167 -7.11 8.79 -26.93
CA GLU A 167 -5.75 8.21 -26.90
C GLU A 167 -5.65 6.99 -27.84
N LYS A 168 -6.68 6.13 -27.86
CA LYS A 168 -6.75 5.01 -28.79
C LYS A 168 -6.80 5.47 -30.26
N ILE A 169 -7.49 6.57 -30.53
CA ILE A 169 -7.55 7.18 -31.88
C ILE A 169 -6.19 7.79 -32.25
N GLU A 170 -5.52 8.49 -31.35
CA GLU A 170 -4.19 9.08 -31.60
C GLU A 170 -3.14 7.99 -31.85
N GLU A 171 -3.16 6.90 -31.09
CA GLU A 171 -2.27 5.75 -31.28
C GLU A 171 -2.55 5.02 -32.61
N ALA A 172 -3.82 4.89 -32.99
CA ALA A 172 -4.22 4.33 -34.29
C ALA A 172 -3.80 5.22 -35.47
N HIS A 173 -3.92 6.54 -35.34
CA HIS A 173 -3.46 7.50 -36.36
C HIS A 173 -1.94 7.48 -36.52
N CYS A 174 -1.18 7.47 -35.42
CA CYS A 174 0.27 7.37 -35.45
C CYS A 174 0.72 6.08 -36.16
N ARG A 175 0.05 4.96 -35.88
CA ARG A 175 0.35 3.67 -36.51
C ARG A 175 0.00 3.65 -38.00
N ALA A 176 -1.10 4.28 -38.39
CA ALA A 176 -1.50 4.43 -39.80
C ALA A 176 -0.51 5.31 -40.59
N ASP A 177 -0.01 6.39 -39.99
CA ASP A 177 0.96 7.29 -40.61
C ASP A 177 2.31 6.61 -40.87
N VAL A 178 2.75 5.74 -39.95
CA VAL A 178 3.97 4.93 -40.15
C VAL A 178 3.81 3.99 -41.34
N LEU A 179 2.70 3.25 -41.42
CA LEU A 179 2.43 2.33 -42.53
C LEU A 179 2.29 3.06 -43.88
N LEU A 180 1.68 4.25 -43.89
CA LEU A 180 1.58 5.09 -45.09
C LEU A 180 2.95 5.60 -45.55
N ARG A 181 3.87 5.90 -44.63
CA ARG A 181 5.25 6.28 -44.97
C ARG A 181 6.01 5.10 -45.55
N GLU A 182 5.90 3.92 -44.94
CA GLU A 182 6.54 2.69 -45.44
C GLU A 182 6.07 2.36 -46.87
N GLN A 183 4.76 2.35 -47.13
CA GLN A 183 4.25 2.13 -48.49
C GLN A 183 4.70 3.18 -49.51
N LYS A 184 4.80 4.46 -49.11
CA LYS A 184 5.31 5.51 -50.00
C LYS A 184 6.79 5.33 -50.29
N LEU A 185 7.57 4.85 -49.31
CA LEU A 185 8.98 4.56 -49.46
C LEU A 185 9.18 3.40 -50.44
N GLU A 186 8.44 2.30 -50.26
CA GLU A 186 8.47 1.13 -51.16
C GLU A 186 8.16 1.52 -52.61
N ARG A 187 7.08 2.30 -52.83
CA ARG A 187 6.76 2.80 -54.18
C ARG A 187 7.81 3.75 -54.75
N ALA A 188 8.54 4.49 -53.90
CA ALA A 188 9.61 5.35 -54.35
C ALA A 188 10.85 4.54 -54.76
N PHE A 189 11.18 3.48 -54.01
CA PHE A 189 12.23 2.53 -54.37
C PHE A 189 11.91 1.79 -55.68
N GLU A 190 10.68 1.31 -55.84
CA GLU A 190 10.22 0.64 -57.07
C GLU A 190 10.34 1.54 -58.30
N LYS A 191 10.00 2.84 -58.17
CA LYS A 191 10.16 3.83 -59.25
C LYS A 191 11.61 4.17 -59.58
N LEU A 192 12.53 4.00 -58.63
CA LEU A 192 13.96 4.28 -58.82
C LEU A 192 14.73 3.06 -59.37
N GLY A 193 14.08 1.91 -59.54
CA GLY A 193 14.69 0.70 -60.13
C GLY A 193 15.83 0.11 -59.29
N LEU A 194 15.86 0.42 -58.00
CA LEU A 194 16.82 -0.13 -57.05
C LEU A 194 16.16 -1.35 -56.36
N PRO A 195 16.84 -2.52 -56.31
CA PRO A 195 16.34 -3.70 -55.62
C PRO A 195 16.20 -3.49 -54.10
#